data_AF-A0A1Q8I4G0-F1
#
_entry.id   AF-A0A1Q8I4G0-F1
#
_cell.length_a   1.000
_cell.length_b   1.000
_cell.length_c   1.000
_cell.angle_alpha   90.00
_cell.angle_beta   90.00
_cell.angle_gamma   90.00
#
_symmetry.space_group_name_H-M   'P 1'
#
loop_
_entity.id
_entity.type
_entity.pdbx_description
1 polymer ?
#
loop_
_entity_poly.entity_id
_entity_poly.type
_entity_poly.pdbx_seq_one_letter_code
_entity_poly.pdbx_strand_id
1 'polypeptide(L)'
;MDLVNWVTRERFNEYMVAANHDVEAAQELYEWNVAVSAAFFEVISQVEVVLRNAVDKALRPLEVPESARLEVSGGWWFANPAFLDEKSELTYFKAAMDHLGGKEKAKLVTRDKVFSSMTFGIWESIFGPSHEQLFRSHLVYAFPNRDRKGFKRGVVHKNVRSLRILRNRIAHHQAIFELPLEERFEQAMDLMRWIDPELEQWIRGLSRVPDLLDGRPAAAESMAVIVSAKEAWPFYEEHGVYICQPGRYFRQISHIGFYCDGAVQREIPKIIERIDRVAWTPEEIYNRFMKGSWRDLRIANIIKAGRDYGWSDGEYQLFFLTRRDQDDRNKGHVTLDSKLQNRRTGRGSAWVHRQRYVSVTALRSAVSLADLDQK
;
A
#
# COMPACT_ATOMS: atom_id res chain seq x y z
N MET A 1 11.54 -19.23 -22.53
CA MET A 1 10.18 -19.61 -22.97
C MET A 1 9.51 -18.34 -23.48
N ASP A 2 8.86 -18.32 -24.65
CA ASP A 2 8.29 -17.07 -25.19
C ASP A 2 6.89 -16.79 -24.62
N LEU A 3 6.83 -16.30 -23.38
CA LEU A 3 5.60 -15.94 -22.66
C LEU A 3 4.74 -14.89 -23.41
N VAL A 4 5.36 -14.09 -24.29
CA VAL A 4 4.68 -13.03 -25.07
C VAL A 4 3.64 -13.61 -26.03
N ASN A 5 3.82 -14.86 -26.48
CA ASN A 5 2.87 -15.52 -27.37
C ASN A 5 1.65 -16.11 -26.65
N TRP A 6 1.69 -16.21 -25.32
CA TRP A 6 0.65 -16.89 -24.51
C TRP A 6 -0.14 -15.92 -23.62
N VAL A 7 0.43 -14.76 -23.31
CA VAL A 7 -0.27 -13.65 -22.64
C VAL A 7 -0.58 -12.60 -23.71
N THR A 8 -1.83 -12.13 -23.80
CA THR A 8 -2.21 -11.07 -24.75
C THR A 8 -1.22 -9.91 -24.68
N ARG A 9 -0.77 -9.43 -25.85
CA ARG A 9 0.30 -8.43 -25.97
C ARG A 9 0.03 -7.19 -25.10
N GLU A 10 -1.21 -6.76 -25.01
CA GLU A 10 -1.66 -5.61 -24.22
C GLU A 10 -1.46 -5.83 -22.71
N ARG A 11 -1.75 -7.04 -22.20
CA ARG A 11 -1.54 -7.39 -20.78
C ARG A 11 -0.06 -7.52 -20.44
N PHE A 12 0.72 -8.14 -21.33
CA PHE A 12 2.16 -8.27 -21.12
C PHE A 12 2.88 -6.92 -21.27
N ASN A 13 2.31 -5.98 -22.03
CA ASN A 13 2.89 -4.65 -22.23
C ASN A 13 3.06 -3.87 -20.92
N GLU A 14 2.17 -4.03 -19.94
CA GLU A 14 2.34 -3.38 -18.62
C GLU A 14 3.63 -3.87 -17.91
N TYR A 15 3.93 -5.16 -18.01
CA TYR A 15 5.17 -5.75 -17.48
C TYR A 15 6.39 -5.32 -18.29
N MET A 16 6.26 -5.27 -19.62
CA MET A 16 7.32 -4.77 -20.51
C MET A 16 7.67 -3.31 -20.20
N VAL A 17 6.67 -2.45 -19.99
CA VAL A 17 6.90 -1.06 -19.62
C VAL A 17 7.59 -1.00 -18.25
N ALA A 18 7.07 -1.73 -17.26
CA ALA A 18 7.67 -1.79 -15.93
C ALA A 18 9.10 -2.38 -15.92
N ALA A 19 9.43 -3.22 -16.90
CA ALA A 19 10.75 -3.81 -17.08
C ALA A 19 11.65 -3.04 -18.07
N ASN A 20 11.28 -1.83 -18.48
CA ASN A 20 12.04 -1.04 -19.47
C ASN A 20 12.31 -1.81 -20.79
N HIS A 21 11.30 -2.57 -21.23
CA HIS A 21 11.30 -3.45 -22.39
C HIS A 21 12.34 -4.58 -22.36
N ASP A 22 12.94 -4.86 -21.21
CA ASP A 22 13.72 -6.07 -21.00
C ASP A 22 12.76 -7.26 -20.85
N VAL A 23 12.92 -8.25 -21.73
CA VAL A 23 12.01 -9.39 -21.82
C VAL A 23 12.18 -10.34 -20.64
N GLU A 24 13.41 -10.61 -20.20
CA GLU A 24 13.66 -11.52 -19.07
C GLU A 24 13.15 -10.90 -17.77
N ALA A 25 13.45 -9.62 -17.55
CA ALA A 25 12.93 -8.82 -16.46
C ALA A 25 11.38 -8.76 -16.41
N ALA A 26 10.73 -8.58 -17.57
CA ALA A 26 9.27 -8.57 -17.67
C ALA A 26 8.66 -9.94 -17.34
N GLN A 27 9.33 -11.02 -17.76
CA GLN A 27 8.93 -12.39 -17.43
C GLN A 27 9.05 -12.67 -15.93
N GLU A 28 10.19 -12.32 -15.31
CA GLU A 28 10.39 -12.46 -13.87
C GLU A 28 9.33 -11.66 -13.07
N LEU A 29 9.06 -10.42 -13.49
CA LEU A 29 8.03 -9.59 -12.84
C LEU A 29 6.62 -10.17 -13.00
N TYR A 30 6.31 -10.74 -14.17
CA TYR A 30 5.05 -11.41 -14.42
C TYR A 30 4.88 -12.63 -13.52
N GLU A 31 5.88 -13.52 -13.47
CA GLU A 31 5.87 -14.72 -12.64
C GLU A 31 5.76 -14.36 -11.15
N TRP A 32 6.53 -13.37 -10.69
CA TRP A 32 6.42 -12.84 -9.33
C TRP A 32 5.02 -12.27 -9.06
N ASN A 33 4.46 -11.49 -9.98
CA ASN A 33 3.12 -10.91 -9.82
C ASN A 33 2.05 -12.01 -9.70
N VAL A 34 2.17 -13.10 -10.47
CA VAL A 34 1.28 -14.26 -10.35
C VAL A 34 1.45 -14.92 -8.99
N ALA A 35 2.68 -15.16 -8.54
CA ALA A 35 2.96 -15.80 -7.25
C ALA A 35 2.44 -14.97 -6.07
N VAL A 36 2.71 -13.66 -6.05
CA VAL A 36 2.26 -12.76 -4.98
C VAL A 36 0.75 -12.55 -5.03
N SER A 37 0.13 -12.55 -6.22
CA SER A 37 -1.34 -12.53 -6.36
C SER A 37 -1.98 -13.76 -5.72
N ALA A 38 -1.43 -14.95 -5.96
CA ALA A 38 -1.92 -16.19 -5.35
C ALA A 38 -1.79 -16.16 -3.82
N ALA A 39 -0.62 -15.75 -3.30
CA ALA A 39 -0.39 -15.63 -1.85
C ALA A 39 -1.33 -14.59 -1.19
N PHE A 40 -1.58 -13.45 -1.83
CA PHE A 40 -2.57 -12.50 -1.33
C PHE A 40 -3.98 -13.07 -1.34
N PHE A 41 -4.34 -13.88 -2.34
CA PHE A 41 -5.67 -14.48 -2.40
C PHE A 41 -5.92 -15.45 -1.23
N GLU A 42 -4.89 -16.18 -0.80
CA GLU A 42 -4.92 -17.01 0.42
C GLU A 42 -5.25 -16.16 1.66
N VAL A 43 -4.53 -15.06 1.85
CA VAL A 43 -4.74 -14.13 2.99
C VAL A 43 -6.12 -13.49 2.94
N ILE A 44 -6.53 -12.98 1.77
CA ILE A 44 -7.82 -12.31 1.58
C ILE A 44 -8.98 -13.27 1.84
N SER A 45 -8.86 -14.54 1.43
CA SER A 45 -9.88 -15.56 1.71
C SER A 45 -10.10 -15.73 3.21
N GLN A 46 -9.03 -15.77 4.00
CA GLN A 46 -9.12 -15.85 5.47
C GLN A 46 -9.76 -14.57 6.05
N VAL A 47 -9.30 -13.41 5.61
CA VAL A 47 -9.85 -12.11 6.05
C VAL A 47 -11.34 -12.02 5.75
N GLU A 48 -11.79 -12.41 4.56
CA GLU A 48 -13.18 -12.35 4.15
C GLU A 48 -14.06 -13.22 5.06
N VAL A 49 -13.66 -14.48 5.31
CA VAL A 49 -14.41 -15.40 6.16
C VAL A 49 -14.47 -14.90 7.61
N VAL A 50 -13.34 -14.47 8.16
CA VAL A 50 -13.24 -14.00 9.55
C VAL A 50 -14.06 -12.72 9.73
N LEU A 51 -13.85 -11.73 8.86
CA LEU A 51 -14.55 -10.44 8.95
C LEU A 51 -16.06 -10.65 8.84
N ARG A 52 -16.49 -11.48 7.88
CA ARG A 52 -17.90 -11.86 7.72
C ARG A 52 -18.47 -12.43 9.01
N ASN A 53 -17.79 -13.40 9.62
CA ASN A 53 -18.27 -14.06 10.83
C ASN A 53 -18.28 -13.11 12.04
N ALA A 54 -17.28 -12.22 12.16
CA ALA A 54 -17.22 -11.22 13.22
C ALA A 54 -18.37 -10.20 13.10
N VAL A 55 -18.67 -9.74 11.89
CA VAL A 55 -19.82 -8.86 11.60
C VAL A 55 -21.13 -9.59 11.91
N ASP A 56 -21.28 -10.84 11.47
CA ASP A 56 -22.49 -11.62 11.75
C ASP A 56 -22.74 -11.78 13.24
N LYS A 57 -21.69 -12.13 14.00
CA LYS A 57 -21.77 -12.28 15.45
C LYS A 57 -22.23 -10.98 16.14
N ALA A 58 -21.81 -9.83 15.62
CA ALA A 58 -22.19 -8.53 16.17
C ALA A 58 -23.64 -8.12 15.83
N LEU A 59 -24.14 -8.49 14.64
CA LEU A 59 -25.44 -8.04 14.16
C LEU A 59 -26.57 -9.06 14.32
N ARG A 60 -26.27 -10.35 14.38
CA ARG A 60 -27.26 -11.43 14.52
C ARG A 60 -28.21 -11.26 15.71
N PRO A 61 -27.79 -10.74 16.89
CA PRO A 61 -28.72 -10.47 17.99
C PRO A 61 -29.79 -9.41 17.69
N LEU A 62 -29.60 -8.60 16.64
CA LEU A 62 -30.51 -7.54 16.22
C LEU A 62 -31.53 -8.02 15.17
N GLU A 63 -31.40 -9.28 14.71
CA GLU A 63 -32.36 -9.88 13.78
C GLU A 63 -33.74 -10.04 14.43
N VAL A 64 -34.79 -9.94 13.61
CA VAL A 64 -36.15 -10.21 14.08
C VAL A 64 -36.22 -11.68 14.49
N PRO A 65 -36.74 -12.04 15.68
CA PRO A 65 -36.91 -13.43 16.09
C PRO A 65 -37.74 -14.21 15.07
N GLU A 66 -37.42 -15.48 14.85
CA GLU A 66 -38.10 -16.32 13.86
C GLU A 66 -39.62 -16.36 14.04
N SER A 67 -40.09 -16.37 15.30
CA SER A 67 -41.50 -16.33 15.67
C SER A 67 -42.23 -15.03 15.27
N ALA A 68 -41.50 -13.96 14.98
CA ALA A 68 -42.06 -12.65 14.64
C ALA A 68 -41.86 -12.27 13.16
N ARG A 69 -41.36 -13.19 12.32
CA ARG A 69 -41.10 -12.93 10.90
C ARG A 69 -42.34 -13.23 10.05
N LEU A 70 -42.78 -12.24 9.25
CA LEU A 70 -43.79 -12.44 8.19
C LEU A 70 -43.21 -13.16 6.96
N GLU A 71 -41.94 -12.90 6.65
CA GLU A 71 -41.16 -13.61 5.63
C GLU A 71 -39.84 -14.09 6.24
N VAL A 72 -39.46 -15.35 5.95
CA VAL A 72 -38.26 -16.00 6.55
C VAL A 72 -36.99 -15.16 6.38
N SER A 73 -36.80 -14.56 5.21
CA SER A 73 -35.65 -13.70 4.90
C SER A 73 -35.77 -12.28 5.46
N GLY A 74 -36.99 -11.78 5.69
CA GLY A 74 -37.23 -10.39 6.12
C GLY A 74 -36.75 -10.06 7.54
N GLY A 75 -36.35 -11.08 8.31
CA GLY A 75 -35.78 -10.89 9.65
C GLY A 75 -34.25 -10.89 9.71
N TRP A 76 -33.55 -11.25 8.63
CA TRP A 76 -32.09 -11.28 8.62
C TRP A 76 -31.51 -9.88 8.45
N TRP A 77 -30.45 -9.55 9.19
CA TRP A 77 -29.89 -8.20 9.15
C TRP A 77 -29.42 -7.83 7.74
N PHE A 78 -28.91 -8.81 6.98
CA PHE A 78 -28.40 -8.64 5.63
C PHE A 78 -29.49 -8.69 4.53
N ALA A 79 -30.75 -8.77 4.93
CA ALA A 79 -31.92 -8.74 4.05
C ALA A 79 -32.95 -7.70 4.53
N ASN A 80 -32.59 -6.86 5.50
CA ASN A 80 -33.47 -5.90 6.12
C ASN A 80 -33.02 -4.45 5.78
N PRO A 81 -33.89 -3.64 5.15
CA PRO A 81 -33.61 -2.24 4.81
C PRO A 81 -33.23 -1.34 5.98
N ALA A 82 -33.57 -1.73 7.22
CA ALA A 82 -33.18 -0.99 8.42
C ALA A 82 -31.67 -1.05 8.70
N PHE A 83 -30.96 -2.05 8.14
CA PHE A 83 -29.52 -2.24 8.30
C PHE A 83 -28.73 -1.95 7.03
N LEU A 84 -29.40 -1.99 5.87
CA LEU A 84 -28.82 -1.84 4.54
C LEU A 84 -29.63 -0.80 3.76
N ASP A 85 -29.04 0.33 3.39
CA ASP A 85 -29.71 1.43 2.70
C ASP A 85 -30.30 0.98 1.34
N GLU A 86 -31.51 1.47 1.04
CA GLU A 86 -32.55 0.78 0.27
C GLU A 86 -32.27 0.51 -1.23
N LYS A 87 -31.17 1.03 -1.82
CA LYS A 87 -30.93 0.87 -3.27
C LYS A 87 -29.67 0.13 -3.71
N SER A 88 -28.56 0.17 -2.97
CA SER A 88 -27.30 -0.46 -3.41
C SER A 88 -26.98 -1.78 -2.71
N GLU A 89 -27.46 -1.99 -1.49
CA GLU A 89 -27.02 -3.11 -0.64
C GLU A 89 -27.94 -4.33 -0.71
N LEU A 90 -29.24 -4.12 -0.95
CA LEU A 90 -30.17 -5.20 -1.34
C LEU A 90 -29.73 -5.89 -2.64
N THR A 91 -28.90 -5.24 -3.46
CA THR A 91 -28.29 -5.84 -4.66
C THR A 91 -27.36 -7.00 -4.30
N TYR A 92 -26.64 -6.95 -3.17
CA TYR A 92 -25.79 -8.05 -2.74
C TYR A 92 -26.62 -9.25 -2.28
N PHE A 93 -27.71 -9.01 -1.55
CA PHE A 93 -28.66 -10.06 -1.18
C PHE A 93 -29.33 -10.66 -2.42
N LYS A 94 -29.82 -9.82 -3.35
CA LYS A 94 -30.42 -10.28 -4.60
C LYS A 94 -29.43 -11.09 -5.44
N ALA A 95 -28.20 -10.61 -5.60
CA ALA A 95 -27.16 -11.33 -6.34
C ALA A 95 -26.80 -12.68 -5.70
N ALA A 96 -26.73 -12.75 -4.37
CA ALA A 96 -26.55 -14.00 -3.63
C ALA A 96 -27.71 -14.98 -3.89
N MET A 97 -28.95 -14.49 -3.85
CA MET A 97 -30.15 -15.29 -4.13
C MET A 97 -30.20 -15.76 -5.60
N ASP A 98 -29.84 -14.91 -6.55
CA ASP A 98 -29.80 -15.25 -7.97
C ASP A 98 -28.77 -16.34 -8.25
N HIS A 99 -27.57 -16.24 -7.64
CA HIS A 99 -26.53 -17.28 -7.74
C HIS A 99 -27.01 -18.65 -7.22
N LEU A 100 -27.91 -18.65 -6.23
CA LEU A 100 -28.47 -19.86 -5.64
C LEU A 100 -29.70 -20.40 -6.40
N GLY A 101 -30.02 -19.86 -7.59
CA GLY A 101 -31.09 -20.32 -8.45
C GLY A 101 -32.40 -19.53 -8.32
N GLY A 102 -32.34 -18.30 -7.79
CA GLY A 102 -33.45 -17.35 -7.77
C GLY A 102 -34.58 -17.70 -6.81
N LYS A 103 -35.72 -17.00 -6.94
CA LYS A 103 -36.87 -17.09 -6.03
C LYS A 103 -37.54 -18.48 -5.96
N GLU A 104 -37.39 -19.31 -6.99
CA GLU A 104 -38.01 -20.65 -7.02
C GLU A 104 -37.31 -21.64 -6.08
N LYS A 105 -35.97 -21.59 -5.97
CA LYS A 105 -35.21 -22.41 -5.01
C LYS A 105 -35.03 -21.73 -3.65
N ALA A 106 -35.23 -20.41 -3.58
CA ALA A 106 -35.09 -19.58 -2.39
C ALA A 106 -35.80 -20.10 -1.13
N LYS A 107 -36.98 -20.71 -1.27
CA LYS A 107 -37.77 -21.21 -0.13
C LYS A 107 -37.10 -22.36 0.63
N LEU A 108 -36.09 -23.01 0.02
CA LEU A 108 -35.34 -24.13 0.59
C LEU A 108 -33.93 -23.73 1.03
N VAL A 109 -33.51 -22.48 0.80
CA VAL A 109 -32.16 -22.01 1.09
C VAL A 109 -32.07 -21.52 2.53
N THR A 110 -31.11 -22.06 3.29
CA THR A 110 -30.88 -21.64 4.69
C THR A 110 -30.21 -20.27 4.76
N ARG A 111 -30.41 -19.55 5.88
CA ARG A 111 -29.74 -18.27 6.18
C ARG A 111 -28.24 -18.34 5.92
N ASP A 112 -27.59 -19.39 6.43
CA ASP A 112 -26.14 -19.57 6.34
C ASP A 112 -25.67 -19.82 4.89
N LYS A 113 -26.51 -20.48 4.07
CA LYS A 113 -26.20 -20.68 2.65
C LYS A 113 -26.27 -19.37 1.87
N VAL A 114 -27.27 -18.52 2.14
CA VAL A 114 -27.33 -17.17 1.55
C VAL A 114 -26.17 -16.32 2.02
N PHE A 115 -25.94 -16.28 3.34
CA PHE A 115 -24.89 -15.48 3.96
C PHE A 115 -23.49 -15.84 3.44
N SER A 116 -23.22 -17.14 3.28
CA SER A 116 -21.95 -17.62 2.76
C SER A 116 -21.71 -17.31 1.28
N SER A 117 -22.79 -17.11 0.50
CA SER A 117 -22.73 -16.74 -0.92
C SER A 117 -22.58 -15.23 -1.17
N MET A 118 -22.60 -14.41 -0.12
CA MET A 118 -22.41 -12.98 -0.25
C MET A 118 -20.99 -12.63 -0.65
N THR A 119 -20.86 -11.68 -1.58
CA THR A 119 -19.55 -11.21 -2.05
C THR A 119 -18.95 -10.19 -1.09
N PHE A 120 -17.61 -10.12 -1.03
CA PHE A 120 -16.83 -9.11 -0.29
C PHE A 120 -17.40 -7.67 -0.30
N GLY A 121 -18.06 -7.24 -1.39
CA GLY A 121 -18.64 -5.91 -1.52
C GLY A 121 -19.59 -5.50 -0.38
N ILE A 122 -20.34 -6.44 0.20
CA ILE A 122 -21.23 -6.15 1.33
C ILE A 122 -20.44 -5.75 2.59
N TRP A 123 -19.27 -6.35 2.81
CA TRP A 123 -18.43 -6.06 3.98
C TRP A 123 -17.79 -4.67 3.87
N GLU A 124 -17.51 -4.17 2.66
CA GLU A 124 -17.12 -2.76 2.50
C GLU A 124 -18.32 -1.86 2.80
N SER A 125 -19.47 -2.17 2.21
CA SER A 125 -20.66 -1.31 2.23
C SER A 125 -21.19 -1.06 3.64
N ILE A 126 -21.17 -2.08 4.50
CA ILE A 126 -21.64 -1.98 5.88
C ILE A 126 -20.78 -1.06 6.77
N PHE A 127 -19.54 -0.78 6.36
CA PHE A 127 -18.68 0.22 7.00
C PHE A 127 -18.75 1.58 6.29
N GLY A 128 -19.64 1.76 5.32
CA GLY A 128 -19.86 2.98 4.53
C GLY A 128 -20.38 4.16 5.36
N PRO A 129 -20.33 5.40 4.85
CA PRO A 129 -20.67 6.62 5.62
C PRO A 129 -22.06 6.64 6.25
N SER A 130 -23.04 6.03 5.59
CA SER A 130 -24.42 5.89 6.08
C SER A 130 -24.53 5.07 7.37
N HIS A 131 -23.58 4.18 7.65
CA HIS A 131 -23.63 3.23 8.77
C HIS A 131 -22.87 3.70 10.02
N GLU A 132 -22.63 5.01 10.20
CA GLU A 132 -21.90 5.54 11.37
C GLU A 132 -22.58 5.16 12.70
N GLN A 133 -23.90 5.27 12.78
CA GLN A 133 -24.64 4.93 14.00
C GLN A 133 -24.61 3.42 14.26
N LEU A 134 -24.87 2.61 13.24
CA LEU A 134 -24.78 1.14 13.33
C LEU A 134 -23.38 0.69 13.77
N PHE A 135 -22.34 1.37 13.27
CA PHE A 135 -20.97 1.10 13.66
C PHE A 135 -20.75 1.36 15.14
N ARG A 136 -21.09 2.55 15.64
CA ARG A 136 -20.87 2.95 17.03
C ARG A 136 -21.64 2.07 18.02
N SER A 137 -22.87 1.71 17.66
CA SER A 137 -23.75 0.94 18.54
C SER A 137 -23.51 -0.56 18.50
N HIS A 138 -23.02 -1.12 17.39
CA HIS A 138 -22.96 -2.58 17.21
C HIS A 138 -21.69 -3.08 16.52
N LEU A 139 -21.34 -2.61 15.32
CA LEU A 139 -20.21 -3.19 14.57
C LEU A 139 -18.86 -2.98 15.23
N VAL A 140 -18.73 -1.95 16.08
CA VAL A 140 -17.50 -1.73 16.85
C VAL A 140 -17.15 -2.93 17.75
N TYR A 141 -18.15 -3.73 18.14
CA TYR A 141 -17.97 -4.95 18.94
C TYR A 141 -17.50 -6.16 18.12
N ALA A 142 -17.51 -6.10 16.79
CA ALA A 142 -16.81 -7.07 15.95
C ALA A 142 -15.28 -6.98 16.11
N PHE A 143 -14.79 -5.88 16.69
CA PHE A 143 -13.36 -5.57 16.87
C PHE A 143 -13.01 -5.39 18.35
N PRO A 144 -13.10 -6.44 19.20
CA PRO A 144 -12.89 -6.31 20.64
C PRO A 144 -11.46 -5.91 21.02
N ASN A 145 -10.46 -6.23 20.18
CA ASN A 145 -9.03 -6.04 20.44
C ASN A 145 -8.43 -4.78 19.79
N ARG A 146 -9.27 -3.87 19.31
CA ARG A 146 -8.86 -2.58 18.76
C ARG A 146 -8.22 -1.66 19.81
N ASP A 147 -7.32 -0.77 19.37
CA ASP A 147 -6.99 0.41 20.17
C ASP A 147 -8.21 1.34 20.22
N ARG A 148 -8.71 1.65 21.41
CA ARG A 148 -9.87 2.54 21.55
C ARG A 148 -9.56 3.96 21.10
N LYS A 149 -8.29 4.39 21.17
CA LYS A 149 -7.89 5.74 20.80
C LYS A 149 -7.78 5.83 19.28
N GLY A 150 -8.62 6.67 18.67
CA GLY A 150 -8.55 6.95 17.24
C GLY A 150 -9.17 5.88 16.33
N PHE A 151 -9.66 4.76 16.87
CA PHE A 151 -10.40 3.78 16.09
C PHE A 151 -11.79 4.28 15.73
N LYS A 152 -12.01 4.42 14.42
CA LYS A 152 -13.22 4.98 13.83
C LYS A 152 -13.65 4.10 12.67
N ARG A 153 -14.94 4.11 12.34
CA ARG A 153 -15.52 3.41 11.18
C ARG A 153 -14.71 3.64 9.90
N GLY A 154 -14.32 4.89 9.64
CA GLY A 154 -13.57 5.26 8.44
C GLY A 154 -12.22 4.53 8.29
N VAL A 155 -11.59 4.12 9.41
CA VAL A 155 -10.35 3.33 9.39
C VAL A 155 -10.64 1.91 8.91
N VAL A 156 -11.63 1.25 9.51
CA VAL A 156 -12.08 -0.09 9.10
C VAL A 156 -12.52 -0.09 7.64
N HIS A 157 -13.36 0.87 7.26
CA HIS A 157 -13.84 1.03 5.88
C HIS A 157 -12.68 1.19 4.88
N LYS A 158 -11.67 2.00 5.21
CA LYS A 158 -10.48 2.18 4.36
C LYS A 158 -9.71 0.87 4.17
N ASN A 159 -9.49 0.11 5.24
CA ASN A 159 -8.77 -1.17 5.18
C ASN A 159 -9.55 -2.18 4.32
N VAL A 160 -10.84 -2.36 4.61
CA VAL A 160 -11.72 -3.29 3.88
C VAL A 160 -11.82 -2.91 2.39
N ARG A 161 -12.00 -1.62 2.07
CA ARG A 161 -12.01 -1.11 0.70
C ARG A 161 -10.71 -1.42 -0.04
N SER A 162 -9.57 -1.17 0.60
CA SER A 162 -8.25 -1.40 -0.01
C SER A 162 -8.02 -2.87 -0.33
N LEU A 163 -8.43 -3.78 0.56
CA LEU A 163 -8.38 -5.22 0.34
C LEU A 163 -9.36 -5.69 -0.74
N ARG A 164 -10.57 -5.12 -0.80
CA ARG A 164 -11.52 -5.44 -1.89
C ARG A 164 -10.96 -5.05 -3.26
N ILE A 165 -10.36 -3.87 -3.38
CA ILE A 165 -9.75 -3.41 -4.64
C ILE A 165 -8.62 -4.36 -5.05
N LEU A 166 -7.76 -4.75 -4.10
CA LEU A 166 -6.70 -5.73 -4.34
C LEU A 166 -7.28 -7.09 -4.80
N ARG A 167 -8.26 -7.62 -4.06
CA ARG A 167 -8.96 -8.87 -4.38
C ARG A 167 -9.53 -8.85 -5.78
N ASN A 168 -10.19 -7.77 -6.16
CA ASN A 168 -10.82 -7.64 -7.47
C ASN A 168 -9.78 -7.64 -8.58
N ARG A 169 -8.65 -6.92 -8.42
CA ARG A 169 -7.55 -6.96 -9.37
C ARG A 169 -6.99 -8.38 -9.54
N ILE A 170 -6.76 -9.08 -8.43
CA ILE A 170 -6.28 -10.48 -8.44
C ILE A 170 -7.29 -11.39 -9.17
N ALA A 171 -8.58 -11.31 -8.83
CA ALA A 171 -9.63 -12.12 -9.44
C ALA A 171 -9.81 -11.85 -10.95
N HIS A 172 -9.45 -10.66 -11.42
CA HIS A 172 -9.43 -10.31 -12.84
C HIS A 172 -8.08 -10.58 -13.52
N HIS A 173 -7.12 -11.22 -12.83
CA HIS A 173 -5.77 -11.49 -13.30
C HIS A 173 -5.04 -10.22 -13.80
N GLN A 174 -5.25 -9.11 -13.09
CA GLN A 174 -4.60 -7.84 -13.37
C GLN A 174 -3.28 -7.72 -12.61
N ALA A 175 -2.38 -6.89 -13.12
CA ALA A 175 -1.16 -6.52 -12.41
C ALA A 175 -1.47 -5.83 -11.07
N ILE A 176 -0.73 -6.23 -10.04
CA ILE A 176 -0.80 -5.67 -8.68
C ILE A 176 0.54 -5.11 -8.20
N PHE A 177 1.62 -5.27 -8.98
CA PHE A 177 2.99 -4.87 -8.63
C PHE A 177 3.20 -3.37 -8.38
N GLU A 178 2.28 -2.51 -8.85
CA GLU A 178 2.32 -1.06 -8.60
C GLU A 178 1.56 -0.63 -7.33
N LEU A 179 0.80 -1.54 -6.73
CA LEU A 179 0.05 -1.26 -5.50
C LEU A 179 1.01 -1.28 -4.29
N PRO A 180 0.67 -0.58 -3.19
CA PRO A 180 1.46 -0.63 -1.97
C PRO A 180 1.19 -1.95 -1.22
N LEU A 181 1.75 -3.06 -1.71
CA LEU A 181 1.40 -4.42 -1.27
C LEU A 181 1.74 -4.68 0.20
N GLU A 182 2.85 -4.14 0.71
CA GLU A 182 3.22 -4.21 2.13
C GLU A 182 2.15 -3.53 3.01
N GLU A 183 1.66 -2.35 2.58
CA GLU A 183 0.56 -1.66 3.26
C GLU A 183 -0.72 -2.49 3.22
N ARG A 184 -1.00 -3.19 2.10
CA ARG A 184 -2.18 -4.06 2.00
C ARG A 184 -2.08 -5.26 2.91
N PHE A 185 -0.90 -5.86 3.03
CA PHE A 185 -0.66 -6.95 3.95
C PHE A 185 -0.86 -6.50 5.40
N GLU A 186 -0.26 -5.38 5.81
CA GLU A 186 -0.46 -4.87 7.17
C GLU A 186 -1.91 -4.43 7.43
N GLN A 187 -2.63 -3.91 6.44
CA GLN A 187 -4.08 -3.63 6.57
C GLN A 187 -4.91 -4.90 6.80
N ALA A 188 -4.55 -6.02 6.18
CA ALA A 188 -5.16 -7.32 6.45
C ALA A 188 -4.85 -7.77 7.88
N MET A 189 -3.59 -7.69 8.29
CA MET A 189 -3.16 -8.10 9.63
C MET A 189 -3.80 -7.22 10.72
N ASP A 190 -3.93 -5.92 10.49
CA ASP A 190 -4.66 -5.00 11.36
C ASP A 190 -6.10 -5.45 11.62
N LEU A 191 -6.83 -5.79 10.54
CA LEU A 191 -8.21 -6.27 10.67
C LEU A 191 -8.27 -7.54 11.50
N MET A 192 -7.36 -8.48 11.27
CA MET A 192 -7.29 -9.74 12.03
C MET A 192 -6.97 -9.45 13.50
N ARG A 193 -5.97 -8.62 13.78
CA ARG A 193 -5.56 -8.25 15.15
C ARG A 193 -6.67 -7.57 15.93
N TRP A 194 -7.45 -6.70 15.28
CA TRP A 194 -8.58 -6.03 15.93
C TRP A 194 -9.71 -7.01 16.28
N ILE A 195 -9.88 -8.09 15.52
CA ILE A 195 -10.82 -9.17 15.81
C ILE A 195 -10.23 -10.07 16.89
N ASP A 196 -9.05 -10.64 16.66
CA ASP A 196 -8.34 -11.56 17.54
C ASP A 196 -6.81 -11.56 17.24
N PRO A 197 -5.94 -11.18 18.20
CA PRO A 197 -4.49 -11.21 18.02
C PRO A 197 -3.92 -12.60 17.73
N GLU A 198 -4.51 -13.69 18.24
CA GLU A 198 -4.01 -15.05 17.97
C GLU A 198 -4.25 -15.43 16.51
N LEU A 199 -5.38 -15.00 15.95
CA LEU A 199 -5.71 -15.18 14.54
C LEU A 199 -4.73 -14.44 13.62
N GLU A 200 -4.35 -13.21 13.98
CA GLU A 200 -3.35 -12.45 13.21
C GLU A 200 -2.01 -13.17 13.17
N GLN A 201 -1.51 -13.64 14.32
CA GLN A 201 -0.26 -14.39 14.40
C GLN A 201 -0.33 -15.68 13.58
N TRP A 202 -1.44 -16.41 13.66
CA TRP A 202 -1.65 -17.63 12.91
C TRP A 202 -1.66 -17.39 11.40
N ILE A 203 -2.42 -16.39 10.91
CA ILE A 203 -2.46 -16.08 9.47
C ILE A 203 -1.11 -15.56 8.99
N ARG A 204 -0.43 -14.72 9.76
CA ARG A 204 0.90 -14.21 9.41
C ARG A 204 1.91 -15.35 9.27
N GLY A 205 1.88 -16.33 10.18
CA GLY A 205 2.78 -17.49 10.15
C GLY A 205 2.53 -18.46 8.98
N LEU A 206 1.33 -18.46 8.40
CA LEU A 206 1.01 -19.24 7.20
C LEU A 206 1.29 -18.49 5.89
N SER A 207 1.42 -17.17 5.96
CA SER A 207 1.46 -16.31 4.78
C SER A 207 2.81 -16.37 4.08
N ARG A 208 2.78 -16.64 2.78
CA ARG A 208 3.94 -16.52 1.89
C ARG A 208 4.18 -15.08 1.40
N VAL A 209 3.26 -14.15 1.72
CA VAL A 209 3.32 -12.77 1.23
C VAL A 209 4.60 -12.07 1.66
N PRO A 210 5.04 -12.07 2.94
CA PRO A 210 6.28 -11.40 3.33
C PRO A 210 7.50 -11.85 2.54
N ASP A 211 7.73 -13.17 2.45
CA ASP A 211 8.87 -13.74 1.73
C ASP A 211 8.84 -13.39 0.23
N LEU A 212 7.65 -13.39 -0.38
CA LEU A 212 7.49 -13.00 -1.79
C LEU A 212 7.73 -11.49 -1.98
N LEU A 213 7.31 -10.64 -1.06
CA LEU A 213 7.58 -9.19 -1.14
C LEU A 213 9.07 -8.90 -0.98
N ASP A 214 9.77 -9.61 -0.09
CA ASP A 214 11.22 -9.53 0.07
C ASP A 214 11.97 -10.03 -1.19
N GLY A 215 11.42 -11.05 -1.86
CA GLY A 215 11.94 -11.63 -3.10
C GLY A 215 11.50 -10.93 -4.39
N ARG A 216 10.97 -9.71 -4.35
CA ARG A 216 10.53 -8.99 -5.55
C ARG A 216 11.68 -8.79 -6.55
N PRO A 217 11.52 -9.14 -7.85
CA PRO A 217 12.54 -8.93 -8.86
C PRO A 217 12.99 -7.46 -8.94
N ALA A 218 14.31 -7.24 -8.93
CA ALA A 218 14.92 -5.91 -9.05
C ALA A 218 14.59 -5.21 -10.38
N ALA A 219 14.13 -5.98 -11.36
CA ALA A 219 13.77 -5.54 -12.69
C ALA A 219 12.39 -4.83 -12.76
N ALA A 220 11.66 -4.78 -11.64
CA ALA A 220 10.42 -4.04 -11.52
C ALA A 220 10.69 -2.54 -11.35
N GLU A 221 10.83 -1.82 -12.46
CA GLU A 221 10.88 -0.37 -12.63
C GLU A 221 11.67 0.39 -11.54
N SER A 222 12.84 0.93 -11.90
CA SER A 222 13.53 1.86 -11.00
C SER A 222 12.64 3.07 -10.73
N MET A 223 11.90 3.07 -9.61
CA MET A 223 11.04 4.18 -9.21
C MET A 223 11.82 5.22 -8.42
N ALA A 224 11.67 6.48 -8.83
CA ALA A 224 12.16 7.63 -8.10
C ALA A 224 11.02 8.27 -7.28
N VAL A 225 11.31 8.62 -6.03
CA VAL A 225 10.53 9.64 -5.34
C VAL A 225 11.20 11.00 -5.53
N ILE A 226 10.47 11.97 -6.06
CA ILE A 226 10.88 13.37 -6.10
C ILE A 226 10.40 14.05 -4.84
N VAL A 227 11.30 14.54 -4.01
CA VAL A 227 10.99 15.22 -2.74
C VAL A 227 11.17 16.73 -2.86
N SER A 228 10.33 17.50 -2.15
CA SER A 228 10.61 18.93 -1.96
C SER A 228 11.89 19.07 -1.12
N ALA A 229 12.87 19.81 -1.64
CA ALA A 229 14.28 19.64 -1.26
C ALA A 229 15.05 20.95 -1.05
N LYS A 230 14.41 22.01 -0.59
CA LYS A 230 15.07 23.32 -0.43
C LYS A 230 16.31 23.24 0.47
N GLU A 231 16.22 22.51 1.57
CA GLU A 231 17.32 22.28 2.53
C GLU A 231 18.05 20.95 2.28
N ALA A 232 17.34 19.96 1.75
CA ALA A 232 17.89 18.61 1.55
C ALA A 232 18.85 18.51 0.36
N TRP A 233 18.71 19.37 -0.66
CA TRP A 233 19.54 19.32 -1.86
C TRP A 233 21.02 19.64 -1.58
N PRO A 234 21.39 20.78 -0.94
CA PRO A 234 22.80 21.07 -0.65
C PRO A 234 23.44 20.01 0.26
N PHE A 235 22.69 19.52 1.25
CA PHE A 235 23.18 18.49 2.16
C PHE A 235 23.46 17.17 1.44
N TYR A 236 22.62 16.80 0.46
CA TYR A 236 22.89 15.67 -0.40
C TYR A 236 24.14 15.88 -1.27
N GLU A 237 24.33 17.07 -1.85
CA GLU A 237 25.53 17.35 -2.67
C GLU A 237 26.83 17.21 -1.86
N GLU A 238 26.81 17.63 -0.59
CA GLU A 238 27.99 17.56 0.28
C GLU A 238 28.24 16.15 0.85
N HIS A 239 27.19 15.46 1.29
CA HIS A 239 27.32 14.23 2.09
C HIS A 239 26.80 12.95 1.42
N GLY A 240 26.07 13.06 0.31
CA GLY A 240 25.50 11.90 -0.40
C GLY A 240 24.40 11.19 0.38
N VAL A 241 23.60 11.93 1.14
CA VAL A 241 22.50 11.37 1.95
C VAL A 241 21.23 12.20 1.86
N TYR A 242 20.10 11.55 2.14
CA TYR A 242 18.81 12.22 2.34
C TYR A 242 18.27 11.87 3.73
N ILE A 243 17.77 12.89 4.43
CA ILE A 243 17.24 12.78 5.80
C ILE A 243 15.79 13.26 5.80
N CYS A 244 14.93 12.54 6.52
CA CYS A 244 13.57 12.99 6.76
C CYS A 244 13.03 12.56 8.12
N GLN A 245 11.94 13.22 8.52
CA GLN A 245 11.23 12.97 9.77
C GLN A 245 10.83 11.49 9.93
N PRO A 246 10.80 10.98 11.17
CA PRO A 246 10.47 9.59 11.43
C PRO A 246 9.01 9.31 11.04
N GLY A 247 8.74 8.10 10.53
CA GLY A 247 7.39 7.70 10.10
C GLY A 247 6.94 8.29 8.76
N ARG A 248 7.81 9.00 8.01
CA ARG A 248 7.52 9.34 6.62
C ARG A 248 7.46 8.06 5.79
N TYR A 249 6.32 7.83 5.14
CA TYR A 249 6.13 6.67 4.27
C TYR A 249 6.62 6.95 2.85
N PHE A 250 7.29 5.97 2.28
CA PHE A 250 7.64 5.90 0.87
C PHE A 250 7.14 4.58 0.29
N ARG A 251 6.59 4.61 -0.93
CA ARG A 251 6.45 3.40 -1.77
C ARG A 251 7.83 2.74 -1.94
N GLN A 252 7.87 1.52 -2.44
CA GLN A 252 9.13 0.89 -2.84
C GLN A 252 9.78 1.73 -3.94
N ILE A 253 10.95 2.30 -3.62
CA ILE A 253 11.69 3.24 -4.45
C ILE A 253 13.13 2.77 -4.54
N SER A 254 13.71 2.95 -5.72
CA SER A 254 15.13 2.70 -5.96
C SER A 254 15.93 3.98 -5.99
N HIS A 255 15.28 5.13 -6.26
CA HIS A 255 15.95 6.41 -6.41
C HIS A 255 15.23 7.53 -5.65
N ILE A 256 15.98 8.58 -5.36
CA ILE A 256 15.45 9.84 -4.84
C ILE A 256 15.83 10.94 -5.82
N GLY A 257 14.89 11.80 -6.16
CA GLY A 257 15.14 13.05 -6.88
C GLY A 257 14.77 14.25 -6.02
N PHE A 258 15.36 15.40 -6.32
CA PHE A 258 15.22 16.60 -5.50
C PHE A 258 14.53 17.70 -6.31
N TYR A 259 13.45 18.25 -5.78
CA TYR A 259 12.75 19.41 -6.35
C TYR A 259 13.02 20.64 -5.49
N CYS A 260 13.79 21.58 -6.01
CA CYS A 260 14.10 22.86 -5.39
C CYS A 260 14.28 23.93 -6.47
N ASP A 261 14.10 25.19 -6.08
CA ASP A 261 14.21 26.35 -6.99
C ASP A 261 13.37 26.22 -8.27
N GLY A 262 12.16 25.66 -8.11
CA GLY A 262 11.23 25.47 -9.22
C GLY A 262 11.64 24.42 -10.24
N ALA A 263 12.60 23.54 -9.94
CA ALA A 263 13.04 22.51 -10.88
C ALA A 263 13.32 21.18 -10.18
N VAL A 264 13.14 20.08 -10.92
CA VAL A 264 13.75 18.79 -10.56
C VAL A 264 15.23 18.87 -10.92
N GLN A 265 16.09 18.63 -9.93
CA GLN A 265 17.53 18.65 -10.09
C GLN A 265 18.00 17.48 -10.96
N ARG A 266 19.20 17.63 -11.54
CA ARG A 266 19.73 16.66 -12.53
C ARG A 266 20.06 15.31 -11.92
N GLU A 267 20.53 15.32 -10.68
CA GLU A 267 20.94 14.09 -10.03
C GLU A 267 19.73 13.39 -9.43
N ILE A 268 19.50 12.18 -9.89
CA ILE A 268 18.50 11.22 -9.42
C ILE A 268 19.30 10.04 -8.86
N PRO A 269 19.90 10.18 -7.66
CA PRO A 269 20.70 9.12 -7.07
C PRO A 269 19.90 7.87 -6.74
N LYS A 270 20.57 6.71 -6.86
CA LYS A 270 20.08 5.44 -6.36
C LYS A 270 20.26 5.35 -4.85
N ILE A 271 19.29 4.75 -4.18
CA ILE A 271 19.35 4.40 -2.76
C ILE A 271 20.29 3.19 -2.61
N ILE A 272 21.36 3.38 -1.85
CA ILE A 272 22.30 2.33 -1.46
C ILE A 272 21.76 1.61 -0.22
N GLU A 273 21.28 2.37 0.76
CA GLU A 273 20.84 1.86 2.04
C GLU A 273 19.80 2.82 2.65
N ARG A 274 18.80 2.26 3.33
CA ARG A 274 17.82 3.01 4.13
C ARG A 274 17.86 2.52 5.57
N ILE A 275 17.90 3.45 6.51
CA ILE A 275 17.78 3.20 7.94
C ILE A 275 16.56 3.96 8.45
N ASP A 276 15.56 3.23 8.94
CA ASP A 276 14.26 3.82 9.29
C ASP A 276 14.25 4.60 10.60
N ARG A 277 15.19 4.31 11.51
CA ARG A 277 15.32 4.98 12.80
C ARG A 277 16.78 5.12 13.16
N VAL A 278 17.25 6.36 13.15
CA VAL A 278 18.54 6.77 13.67
C VAL A 278 18.30 7.80 14.75
N ALA A 279 18.81 7.57 15.96
CA ALA A 279 18.79 8.55 17.03
C ALA A 279 19.86 9.63 16.74
N TRP A 280 19.47 10.90 16.82
CA TRP A 280 20.35 12.03 16.53
C TRP A 280 20.78 12.69 17.83
N THR A 281 21.46 11.93 18.69
CA THR A 281 21.94 12.42 20.00
C THR A 281 23.47 12.35 20.08
N PRO A 282 24.12 13.15 20.95
CA PRO A 282 25.56 13.06 21.16
C PRO A 282 26.00 11.66 21.63
N GLU A 283 25.16 10.98 22.41
CA GLU A 283 25.41 9.61 22.89
C GLU A 283 25.43 8.61 21.72
N GLU A 284 24.51 8.74 20.75
CA GLU A 284 24.52 7.86 19.57
C GLU A 284 25.77 8.08 18.73
N ILE A 285 26.22 9.33 18.56
CA ILE A 285 27.48 9.64 17.88
C ILE A 285 28.65 8.92 18.59
N TYR A 286 28.74 9.04 19.91
CA TYR A 286 29.79 8.38 20.70
C TYR A 286 29.72 6.85 20.58
N ASN A 287 28.53 6.26 20.73
CA ASN A 287 28.33 4.81 20.63
C ASN A 287 28.76 4.26 19.26
N ARG A 288 28.46 5.00 18.18
CA ARG A 288 28.87 4.64 16.81
C ARG A 288 30.38 4.75 16.62
N PHE A 289 31.01 5.80 17.14
CA PHE A 289 32.48 5.91 17.12
C PHE A 289 33.17 4.76 17.86
N MET A 290 32.65 4.37 19.03
CA MET A 290 33.21 3.27 19.82
C MET A 290 33.11 1.91 19.14
N LYS A 291 32.06 1.67 18.32
CA LYS A 291 31.97 0.45 17.51
C LYS A 291 33.03 0.37 16.42
N GLY A 292 33.47 1.53 15.89
CA GLY A 292 34.60 1.63 14.97
C GLY A 292 34.40 1.02 13.58
N SER A 293 33.25 0.40 13.27
CA SER A 293 32.99 -0.11 11.93
C SER A 293 32.89 1.04 10.93
N TRP A 294 33.34 0.84 9.69
CA TRP A 294 33.28 1.88 8.66
C TRP A 294 31.87 2.46 8.48
N ARG A 295 30.84 1.60 8.57
CA ARG A 295 29.43 2.00 8.50
C ARG A 295 29.02 2.85 9.70
N ASP A 296 29.38 2.46 10.92
CA ASP A 296 29.06 3.23 12.12
C ASP A 296 29.78 4.58 12.14
N LEU A 297 31.06 4.62 11.77
CA LEU A 297 31.83 5.87 11.64
C LEU A 297 31.19 6.80 10.61
N ARG A 298 30.72 6.27 9.47
CA ARG A 298 30.01 7.04 8.46
C ARG A 298 28.70 7.60 9.01
N ILE A 299 27.90 6.80 9.69
CA ILE A 299 26.64 7.25 10.32
C ILE A 299 26.93 8.34 11.36
N ALA A 300 27.93 8.15 12.24
CA ALA A 300 28.31 9.12 13.27
C ALA A 300 28.68 10.48 12.66
N ASN A 301 29.48 10.47 11.59
CA ASN A 301 29.87 11.69 10.87
C ASN A 301 28.66 12.38 10.22
N ILE A 302 27.70 11.63 9.68
CA ILE A 302 26.46 12.20 9.12
C ILE A 302 25.58 12.82 10.21
N ILE A 303 25.40 12.15 11.35
CA ILE A 303 24.64 12.71 12.48
C ILE A 303 25.30 14.02 12.95
N LYS A 304 26.63 14.02 13.09
CA LYS A 304 27.39 15.22 13.46
C LYS A 304 27.17 16.36 12.46
N ALA A 305 27.39 16.11 11.17
CA ALA A 305 27.23 17.11 10.12
C ALA A 305 25.79 17.64 10.03
N GLY A 306 24.78 16.77 10.17
CA GLY A 306 23.40 17.22 10.16
C GLY A 306 23.03 18.04 11.40
N ARG A 307 23.57 17.73 12.59
CA ARG A 307 23.37 18.60 13.75
C ARG A 307 23.96 19.99 13.53
N ASP A 308 25.15 20.07 12.94
CA ASP A 308 25.80 21.33 12.59
C ASP A 308 25.00 22.12 11.53
N TYR A 309 24.27 21.42 10.66
CA TYR A 309 23.39 21.99 9.64
C TYR A 309 22.00 22.42 10.16
N GLY A 310 21.66 22.09 11.42
CA GLY A 310 20.45 22.56 12.09
C GLY A 310 19.36 21.51 12.38
N TRP A 311 19.61 20.22 12.12
CA TRP A 311 18.72 19.16 12.59
C TRP A 311 18.83 18.98 14.11
N SER A 312 17.70 19.04 14.82
CA SER A 312 17.65 18.91 16.28
C SER A 312 17.68 17.46 16.75
N ASP A 313 17.94 17.27 18.04
CA ASP A 313 17.82 15.99 18.73
C ASP A 313 16.45 15.33 18.48
N GLY A 314 16.45 14.04 18.17
CA GLY A 314 15.26 13.27 17.81
C GLY A 314 15.60 11.97 17.08
N GLU A 315 14.60 11.37 16.45
CA GLU A 315 14.77 10.22 15.55
C GLU A 315 14.53 10.63 14.10
N TYR A 316 15.30 10.10 13.16
CA TYR A 316 15.13 10.38 11.73
C TYR A 316 15.30 9.12 10.88
N GLN A 317 14.74 9.18 9.67
CA GLN A 317 15.07 8.24 8.60
C GLN A 317 16.28 8.76 7.82
N LEU A 318 17.23 7.87 7.53
CA LEU A 318 18.46 8.17 6.80
C LEU A 318 18.55 7.30 5.55
N PHE A 319 18.80 7.94 4.40
CA PHE A 319 19.02 7.28 3.12
C PHE A 319 20.44 7.58 2.64
N PHE A 320 21.25 6.54 2.46
CA PHE A 320 22.53 6.65 1.78
C PHE A 320 22.30 6.58 0.27
N LEU A 321 22.85 7.55 -0.45
CA LEU A 321 22.60 7.77 -1.86
C LEU A 321 23.92 7.70 -2.64
N THR A 322 23.88 7.18 -3.86
CA THR A 322 25.01 7.24 -4.80
C THR A 322 25.39 8.69 -5.10
N ARG A 323 26.67 8.99 -5.33
CA ARG A 323 27.13 10.33 -5.74
C ARG A 323 27.64 10.35 -7.19
N ARG A 324 27.82 11.55 -7.73
CA ARG A 324 28.36 11.78 -9.07
C ARG A 324 29.85 11.41 -9.18
N ASP A 325 30.58 11.55 -8.09
CA ASP A 325 32.02 11.52 -7.93
C ASP A 325 32.49 10.30 -7.13
N GLN A 326 32.33 9.12 -7.71
CA GLN A 326 32.97 7.86 -7.34
C GLN A 326 32.53 6.80 -8.36
N ASP A 327 33.08 5.59 -8.28
CA ASP A 327 32.69 4.37 -9.02
C ASP A 327 31.17 3.99 -8.95
N ASP A 328 30.33 4.90 -8.49
CA ASP A 328 28.89 4.80 -8.25
C ASP A 328 28.03 4.97 -9.52
N ARG A 329 28.57 5.49 -10.63
CA ARG A 329 27.84 5.43 -11.93
C ARG A 329 27.55 4.00 -12.34
N ASN A 330 28.49 3.09 -12.06
CA ASN A 330 28.31 1.64 -12.27
C ASN A 330 27.33 1.03 -11.26
N LYS A 331 26.96 1.75 -10.19
CA LYS A 331 25.96 1.31 -9.20
C LYS A 331 24.54 1.79 -9.51
N GLY A 332 24.33 2.45 -10.66
CA GLY A 332 23.00 2.82 -11.15
C GLY A 332 22.58 4.25 -10.83
N HIS A 333 23.52 5.14 -10.51
CA HIS A 333 23.24 6.58 -10.42
C HIS A 333 22.67 7.13 -11.73
N VAL A 334 21.68 8.03 -11.65
CA VAL A 334 21.07 8.65 -12.83
C VAL A 334 21.30 10.15 -12.83
N THR A 335 21.85 10.66 -13.93
CA THR A 335 22.03 12.09 -14.18
C THR A 335 21.23 12.48 -15.41
N LEU A 336 20.34 13.46 -15.26
CA LEU A 336 19.56 14.02 -16.37
C LEU A 336 20.39 14.99 -17.21
N ASP A 337 20.06 15.11 -18.49
CA ASP A 337 20.72 16.04 -19.42
C ASP A 337 20.61 17.48 -18.93
N SER A 338 19.45 17.87 -18.40
CA SER A 338 19.19 19.20 -17.85
C SER A 338 18.25 19.13 -16.64
N LYS A 339 18.19 20.22 -15.86
CA LYS A 339 17.18 20.36 -14.80
C LYS A 339 15.80 20.47 -15.45
N LEU A 340 14.82 19.75 -14.95
CA LEU A 340 13.46 19.84 -15.46
C LEU A 340 12.74 21.01 -14.77
N GLN A 341 12.71 22.16 -15.44
CA GLN A 341 12.11 23.38 -14.89
C GLN A 341 10.58 23.34 -14.93
N ASN A 342 9.99 23.83 -13.84
CA ASN A 342 8.57 24.09 -13.77
C ASN A 342 8.23 25.42 -14.45
N ARG A 343 7.48 25.32 -15.55
CA ARG A 343 7.04 26.48 -16.34
C ARG A 343 5.74 27.11 -15.81
N ARG A 344 5.09 26.49 -14.81
CA ARG A 344 3.86 27.03 -14.21
C ARG A 344 4.20 28.16 -13.24
N THR A 345 3.42 29.23 -13.28
CA THR A 345 3.53 30.38 -12.38
C THR A 345 2.25 30.54 -11.54
N GLY A 346 2.34 31.21 -10.38
CA GLY A 346 1.20 31.48 -9.50
C GLY A 346 1.14 30.61 -8.23
N ARG A 347 0.22 30.94 -7.32
CA ARG A 347 0.06 30.23 -6.03
C ARG A 347 -0.44 28.81 -6.26
N GLY A 348 0.26 27.81 -5.71
CA GLY A 348 -0.06 26.39 -5.94
C GLY A 348 0.55 25.78 -7.21
N SER A 349 1.41 26.51 -7.92
CA SER A 349 2.07 26.04 -9.15
C SER A 349 3.18 25.00 -8.94
N ALA A 350 3.59 24.73 -7.69
CA ALA A 350 4.70 23.83 -7.40
C ALA A 350 4.42 22.40 -7.91
N TRP A 351 5.35 21.86 -8.69
CA TRP A 351 5.19 20.52 -9.27
C TRP A 351 5.31 19.39 -8.23
N VAL A 352 6.02 19.66 -7.12
CA VAL A 352 6.08 18.80 -5.92
C VAL A 352 5.69 19.62 -4.69
N HIS A 353 4.64 19.19 -3.98
CA HIS A 353 4.28 19.76 -2.67
C HIS A 353 4.97 19.03 -1.52
N ARG A 354 4.84 17.69 -1.46
CA ARG A 354 5.45 16.84 -0.42
C ARG A 354 6.43 15.84 -1.04
N GLN A 355 5.90 14.99 -1.89
CA GLN A 355 6.67 14.07 -2.72
C GLN A 355 5.84 13.65 -3.94
N ARG A 356 6.52 13.21 -5.00
CA ARG A 356 5.92 12.71 -6.23
C ARG A 356 6.65 11.46 -6.70
N TYR A 357 5.94 10.48 -7.23
CA TYR A 357 6.54 9.25 -7.73
C TYR A 357 6.61 9.29 -9.26
N VAL A 358 7.76 8.90 -9.81
CA VAL A 358 8.02 8.89 -11.25
C VAL A 358 8.94 7.71 -11.56
N SER A 359 8.74 7.04 -12.68
CA SER A 359 9.72 6.04 -13.12
C SER A 359 11.02 6.73 -13.58
N VAL A 360 12.16 6.14 -13.25
CA VAL A 360 13.48 6.66 -13.61
C VAL A 360 13.66 6.70 -15.13
N THR A 361 13.06 5.77 -15.87
CA THR A 361 13.02 5.82 -17.34
C THR A 361 12.31 7.08 -17.84
N ALA A 362 11.13 7.40 -17.29
CA ALA A 362 10.41 8.61 -17.68
C ALA A 362 11.20 9.88 -17.36
N LEU A 363 11.90 9.91 -16.21
CA LEU A 363 12.81 11.01 -15.87
C LEU A 363 13.94 11.15 -16.88
N ARG A 364 14.56 10.04 -17.31
CA ARG A 364 15.65 10.04 -18.31
C ARG A 364 15.20 10.53 -19.68
N SER A 365 13.97 10.20 -20.10
CA SER A 365 13.44 10.61 -21.40
C SER A 365 12.78 12.00 -21.39
N ALA A 366 12.46 12.55 -20.22
CA ALA A 366 11.75 13.80 -20.11
C ALA A 366 12.62 14.99 -20.50
N VAL A 367 12.06 15.88 -21.32
CA VAL A 367 12.66 17.17 -21.66
C VAL A 367 12.03 18.28 -20.82
N SER A 368 10.82 18.04 -20.29
CA SER A 368 10.08 18.97 -19.45
C SER A 368 9.28 18.23 -18.36
N LEU A 369 8.83 18.97 -17.34
CA LEU A 369 7.92 18.42 -16.32
C LEU A 369 6.53 18.07 -16.87
N ALA A 370 6.14 18.61 -18.02
CA ALA A 370 4.87 18.28 -18.66
C ALA A 370 4.87 16.83 -19.18
N ASP A 371 6.03 16.33 -19.61
CA ASP A 371 6.21 14.94 -20.07
C ASP A 371 5.98 13.93 -18.93
N LEU A 372 6.13 14.38 -17.69
CA LEU A 372 5.93 13.60 -16.47
C LEU A 372 4.52 13.77 -15.86
N ASP A 373 3.69 14.65 -16.42
CA ASP A 373 2.29 14.85 -16.03
C ASP A 373 1.33 14.00 -16.87
N GLN A 374 1.78 13.44 -18.00
CA GLN A 374 1.01 12.54 -18.83
C GLN A 374 1.21 11.09 -18.35
N LYS A 375 0.37 10.61 -17.42
CA LYS A 375 0.07 9.19 -17.20
C LYS A 375 -1.11 9.03 -16.25
#